data_AF-A0A0I9SQK3-F1
#
_entry.id   AF-A0A0I9SQK3-F1
#
_cell.length_a   1.000
_cell.length_b   1.000
_cell.length_c   1.000
_cell.angle_alpha   90.00
_cell.angle_beta   90.00
_cell.angle_gamma   90.00
#
_symmetry.space_group_name_H-M   'P 1'
#
loop_
_entity.id
_entity.type
_entity.pdbx_description
1 polymer ?
#
loop_
_entity_poly.entity_id
_entity_poly.type
_entity_poly.pdbx_seq_one_letter_code
_entity_poly.pdbx_strand_id
1 'polypeptide(L)'
;MHVFTTQVLPGDVRLVRLFSMVHVVRRVPISDQMSTAMGACIDQLCSTAHQDANALIGVSFSASALLTKEGEQVMVLAYAATPALLEVAGQGFGE
;
A
#
# COMPACT_ATOMS: atom_id res chain seq x y z
N MET A 1 9.22 4.29 -3.87
CA MET A 1 8.38 3.09 -3.93
C MET A 1 7.19 3.37 -4.84
N HIS A 2 6.92 2.49 -5.80
CA HIS A 2 5.76 2.57 -6.69
C HIS A 2 4.54 1.92 -6.04
N VAL A 3 3.34 2.45 -6.30
CA VAL A 3 2.10 1.92 -5.73
C VAL A 3 1.13 1.63 -6.87
N PHE A 4 0.71 0.37 -6.98
CA PHE A 4 -0.24 -0.10 -7.96
C PHE A 4 -1.49 -0.63 -7.25
N THR A 5 -2.65 -0.11 -7.61
CA THR A 5 -3.94 -0.64 -7.15
C THR A 5 -4.35 -1.90 -7.94
N THR A 6 -3.78 -2.09 -9.12
CA THR A 6 -3.99 -3.26 -9.96
C THR A 6 -2.95 -4.35 -9.68
N GLN A 7 -3.26 -5.57 -10.13
CA GLN A 7 -2.31 -6.69 -10.15
C GLN A 7 -1.61 -6.87 -11.51
N VAL A 8 -1.99 -6.05 -12.50
CA VAL A 8 -1.42 -6.11 -13.84
C VAL A 8 -0.30 -5.09 -13.94
N LEU A 9 0.91 -5.57 -14.21
CA LEU A 9 2.08 -4.74 -14.45
C LEU A 9 2.16 -4.34 -15.94
N PRO A 10 2.72 -3.16 -16.26
CA PRO A 10 3.05 -2.79 -17.64
C PRO A 10 3.97 -3.82 -18.32
N GLY A 11 3.86 -3.99 -19.63
CA GLY A 11 4.57 -5.04 -20.37
C GLY A 11 6.10 -4.90 -20.41
N ASP A 12 6.61 -3.71 -20.12
CA ASP A 12 8.03 -3.37 -19.97
C ASP A 12 8.53 -3.53 -18.53
N VAL A 13 7.67 -3.91 -17.58
CA VAL A 13 8.02 -4.10 -16.18
C VAL A 13 8.07 -5.59 -15.85
N ARG A 14 9.24 -6.04 -15.39
CA ARG A 14 9.48 -7.43 -14.98
C ARG A 14 9.37 -7.55 -13.47
N LEU A 15 8.65 -8.58 -13.03
CA LEU A 15 8.64 -9.04 -11.64
C LEU A 15 9.92 -9.80 -11.32
N VAL A 16 10.75 -9.29 -10.40
CA VAL A 16 11.99 -9.94 -9.97
C VAL A 16 11.75 -10.81 -8.74
N ARG A 17 11.08 -10.24 -7.72
CA ARG A 17 10.85 -10.92 -6.45
C ARG A 17 9.56 -10.45 -5.79
N LEU A 18 8.89 -11.39 -5.11
CA LEU A 18 7.75 -11.11 -4.25
C LEU A 18 8.15 -11.18 -2.78
N PHE A 19 7.50 -10.34 -1.98
CA PHE A 19 7.63 -10.33 -0.53
C PHE A 19 6.27 -10.58 0.13
N SER A 20 6.31 -10.86 1.43
CA SER A 20 5.10 -11.09 2.23
C SER A 20 4.15 -9.88 2.18
N MET A 21 2.85 -10.16 2.16
CA MET A 21 1.79 -9.16 2.25
C MET A 21 2.01 -8.26 3.47
N VAL A 22 1.74 -6.96 3.29
CA VAL A 22 1.71 -5.99 4.39
C VAL A 22 0.33 -5.36 4.50
N HIS A 23 -0.06 -5.03 5.73
CA HIS A 23 -1.32 -4.37 6.01
C HIS A 23 -1.13 -3.33 7.13
N VAL A 24 -1.97 -2.30 7.11
CA VAL A 24 -2.01 -1.25 8.12
C VAL A 24 -3.47 -1.05 8.52
N VAL A 25 -3.70 -0.95 9.83
CA VAL A 25 -5.00 -0.59 10.38
C VAL A 25 -4.88 0.75 11.08
N ARG A 26 -5.74 1.69 10.70
CA ARG A 26 -5.81 3.02 11.31
C ARG A 26 -7.23 3.32 11.75
N ARG A 27 -7.38 3.95 12.90
CA ARG A 27 -8.66 4.53 13.35
C ARG A 27 -8.57 6.04 13.20
N VAL A 28 -9.60 6.64 12.63
CA VAL A 28 -9.71 8.10 12.50
C VAL A 28 -11.12 8.54 12.88
N PRO A 29 -11.29 9.70 13.51
CA PRO A 29 -12.61 10.33 13.67
C PRO A 29 -13.34 10.44 12.33
N ILE A 30 -14.67 10.27 12.31
CA ILE A 30 -15.46 10.42 11.09
C ILE A 30 -15.42 11.86 10.52
N SER A 31 -15.12 12.84 11.38
CA SER A 31 -14.91 14.23 11.00
C SER A 31 -13.64 14.48 10.19
N ASP A 32 -12.69 13.54 10.20
CA ASP A 32 -11.41 13.69 9.53
C ASP A 32 -11.55 13.46 8.02
N GLN A 33 -10.70 14.12 7.23
CA GLN A 33 -10.65 13.90 5.79
C GLN A 33 -10.12 12.48 5.49
N MET A 34 -10.99 11.64 4.92
CA MET A 34 -10.68 10.26 4.56
C MET A 34 -9.45 10.14 3.65
N SER A 35 -9.24 11.10 2.75
CA SER A 35 -8.07 11.17 1.86
C SER A 35 -6.76 11.27 2.65
N THR A 36 -6.71 12.09 3.70
CA THR A 36 -5.55 12.23 4.59
C THR A 36 -5.28 10.93 5.36
N ALA A 37 -6.34 10.30 5.86
CA ALA A 37 -6.23 9.01 6.55
C ALA A 37 -5.69 7.91 5.63
N MET A 38 -6.20 7.84 4.38
CA MET A 38 -5.74 6.90 3.36
C MET A 38 -4.30 7.16 2.95
N GLY A 39 -3.91 8.42 2.72
CA GLY A 39 -2.54 8.80 2.39
C GLY A 39 -1.56 8.35 3.47
N ALA A 40 -1.87 8.62 4.74
CA ALA A 40 -1.04 8.19 5.84
C ALA A 40 -0.95 6.66 5.98
N CYS A 41 -1.99 5.92 5.57
CA CYS A 41 -1.93 4.45 5.50
C CYS A 41 -1.00 3.97 4.38
N ILE A 42 -0.96 4.65 3.22
CA ILE A 42 -0.03 4.34 2.12
C ILE A 42 1.41 4.56 2.59
N ASP A 43 1.69 5.70 3.23
CA ASP A 43 3.03 6.01 3.73
C ASP A 43 3.50 4.93 4.72
N GLN A 44 2.61 4.49 5.60
CA GLN A 44 2.91 3.44 6.56
C GLN A 44 3.07 2.06 5.91
N LEU A 45 2.27 1.73 4.88
CA LEU A 45 2.48 0.51 4.08
C LEU A 45 3.86 0.53 3.43
N CYS A 46 4.25 1.65 2.80
CA CYS A 46 5.57 1.81 2.20
C CYS A 46 6.71 1.65 3.21
N SER A 47 6.55 2.19 4.43
CA SER A 47 7.54 2.05 5.50
C SER A 47 7.58 0.64 6.11
N THR A 48 6.49 -0.13 6.02
CA THR A 48 6.40 -1.49 6.58
C THR A 48 6.81 -2.56 5.57
N ALA A 49 6.76 -2.24 4.28
CA ALA A 49 7.21 -3.10 3.21
C ALA A 49 8.67 -3.50 3.37
N HIS A 50 9.03 -4.65 2.80
CA HIS A 50 10.41 -5.13 2.81
C HIS A 50 11.34 -4.07 2.21
N GLN A 51 12.50 -3.83 2.82
CA GLN A 51 13.44 -2.78 2.40
C GLN A 51 13.89 -2.90 0.92
N ASP A 52 13.97 -4.14 0.42
CA ASP A 52 14.32 -4.44 -0.98
C ASP A 52 13.13 -4.32 -1.95
N ALA A 53 11.90 -4.14 -1.46
CA ALA A 53 10.76 -3.90 -2.32
C ALA A 53 10.86 -2.47 -2.87
N ASN A 54 10.59 -2.31 -4.17
CA ASN A 54 10.46 -0.99 -4.79
C ASN A 54 9.03 -0.70 -5.25
N ALA A 55 8.11 -1.67 -5.12
CA ALA A 55 6.71 -1.54 -5.48
C ALA A 55 5.76 -2.23 -4.48
N LEU A 56 4.55 -1.68 -4.35
CA LEU A 56 3.39 -2.30 -3.71
C LEU A 56 2.35 -2.61 -4.78
N ILE A 57 2.01 -3.87 -4.99
CA ILE A 57 1.07 -4.32 -6.03
C ILE A 57 -0.24 -4.76 -5.38
N GLY A 58 -1.36 -4.42 -6.02
CA GLY A 58 -2.69 -4.75 -5.52
C GLY A 58 -3.04 -4.02 -4.23
N VAL A 59 -2.66 -2.75 -4.12
CA VAL A 59 -3.03 -1.93 -2.97
C VAL A 59 -4.53 -1.66 -2.96
N SER A 60 -5.15 -1.89 -1.81
CA SER A 60 -6.60 -1.75 -1.63
C SER A 60 -6.93 -1.27 -0.23
N PHE A 61 -8.11 -0.66 -0.09
CA PHE A 61 -8.60 -0.10 1.16
C PHE A 61 -9.96 -0.68 1.49
N SER A 62 -10.18 -0.92 2.78
CA SER A 62 -11.50 -1.17 3.34
C SER A 62 -11.72 -0.19 4.50
N ALA A 63 -12.90 0.38 4.57
CA ALA A 63 -13.28 1.29 5.64
C ALA A 63 -14.55 0.77 6.32
N SER A 64 -14.61 0.86 7.64
CA SER A 64 -15.80 0.48 8.41
C SER A 64 -16.05 1.50 9.51
N ALA A 65 -17.28 1.99 9.59
CA ALA A 65 -17.70 2.85 10.68
C ALA A 65 -17.74 2.05 11.98
N LEU A 66 -17.22 2.65 13.05
CA LEU A 66 -17.18 2.11 14.40
C LEU A 66 -17.74 3.15 15.35
N LEU A 67 -18.73 2.76 16.14
CA LEU A 67 -19.15 3.56 17.29
C LEU A 67 -18.27 3.19 18.48
N THR A 68 -17.47 4.15 18.95
CA THR A 68 -16.57 3.96 20.09
C THR A 68 -17.00 4.81 21.27
N LYS A 69 -16.38 4.62 22.44
CA LYS A 69 -16.60 5.50 23.61
C LYS A 69 -16.19 6.95 23.36
N GLU A 70 -15.35 7.18 22.36
CA GLU A 70 -14.81 8.49 21.96
C GLU A 70 -15.65 9.14 20.85
N GLY A 71 -16.73 8.48 20.41
CA GLY A 71 -17.59 8.93 19.31
C GLY A 71 -17.51 8.04 18.07
N GLU A 72 -18.07 8.55 16.97
CA GLU A 72 -18.06 7.90 15.67
C GLU A 72 -16.66 7.97 15.04
N GLN A 73 -16.09 6.80 14.78
CA GLN A 73 -14.80 6.65 14.11
C GLN A 73 -14.96 5.82 12.85
N VAL A 74 -13.98 5.91 11.96
CA VAL A 74 -13.81 5.00 10.84
C VAL A 74 -12.51 4.23 11.03
N MET A 75 -12.61 2.91 10.96
CA MET A 75 -11.45 2.04 10.85
C MET A 75 -11.12 1.84 9.38
N VAL A 76 -9.92 2.25 8.99
CA VAL A 76 -9.37 2.08 7.65
C VAL A 76 -8.34 0.95 7.72
N LEU A 77 -8.59 -0.09 6.93
CA LEU A 77 -7.64 -1.16 6.64
C LEU A 77 -7.03 -0.87 5.26
N ALA A 78 -5.72 -0.71 5.21
CA ALA A 78 -4.96 -0.61 3.98
C ALA A 78 -4.12 -1.87 3.76
N TYR A 79 -4.31 -2.43 2.59
CA TYR A 79 -3.68 -3.59 1.97
C TYR A 79 -2.51 -3.37 1.03
N ALA A 80 -1.44 -4.14 1.04
CA ALA A 80 -0.69 -4.41 -0.19
C ALA A 80 -0.55 -5.92 -0.37
N ALA A 81 -1.28 -6.47 -1.35
CA ALA A 81 -1.31 -7.91 -1.59
C ALA A 81 0.09 -8.47 -1.84
N THR A 82 0.91 -7.71 -2.58
CA THR A 82 2.23 -8.18 -2.98
C THR A 82 3.22 -7.02 -3.09
N PRO A 83 3.99 -6.72 -2.03
CA PRO A 83 5.20 -5.93 -2.17
C PRO A 83 6.17 -6.69 -3.08
N ALA A 84 6.87 -5.97 -3.95
CA ALA A 84 7.67 -6.57 -5.00
C ALA A 84 8.93 -5.74 -5.31
N LEU A 85 9.95 -6.44 -5.81
CA LEU A 85 11.06 -5.85 -6.53
C LEU A 85 10.75 -5.98 -8.02
N LEU A 86 10.68 -4.84 -8.71
CA LEU A 86 10.43 -4.72 -10.13
C LEU A 86 11.65 -4.18 -10.86
N GLU A 87 11.84 -4.62 -12.09
CA GLU A 87 12.85 -4.11 -13.03
C GLU A 87 12.16 -3.61 -14.30
N VAL A 88 12.66 -2.54 -14.91
CA VAL A 88 12.18 -2.07 -16.22
C VAL A 88 13.11 -2.63 -17.30
N ALA A 89 12.54 -3.30 -18.30
CA ALA A 89 13.29 -3.83 -19.42
C ALA A 89 14.04 -2.69 -20.14
N GLY A 90 15.38 -2.79 -20.20
CA GLY A 90 16.24 -1.77 -20.79
C GLY A 90 16.95 -0.85 -19.80
N GLN A 91 16.58 -0.88 -18.51
CA GLN A 91 17.46 -0.39 -17.44
C GLN A 91 18.44 -1.51 -17.08
N GLY A 92 19.43 -1.74 -17.95
CA GLY A 92 20.66 -2.38 -17.49
C GLY A 92 21.22 -1.48 -16.38
N PHE A 93 21.27 -1.97 -15.15
CA PHE A 93 22.21 -1.41 -14.18
C PHE A 93 23.58 -1.69 -14.78
N GLY A 94 24.15 -0.67 -15.44
CA GLY A 94 25.48 -0.74 -16.01
C GLY A 94 26.47 -1.17 -14.93
N GLU A 95 27.30 -2.15 -15.29
CA GLU A 95 28.55 -2.42 -14.57
C GLU A 95 29.49 -1.20 -14.62
#